data_AF-A0A7J4TVH2-F1
#
_entry.id   AF-A0A7J4TVH2-F1
#
_cell.length_a   1.000
_cell.length_b   1.000
_cell.length_c   1.000
_cell.angle_alpha   90.00
_cell.angle_beta   90.00
_cell.angle_gamma   90.00
#
_symmetry.space_group_name_H-M   'P 1'
#
loop_
_entity.id
_entity.type
_entity.pdbx_description
1 polymer ?
#
loop_
_entity_poly.entity_id
_entity_poly.type
_entity_poly.pdbx_seq_one_letter_code
_entity_poly.pdbx_strand_id
1 'polypeptide(L)' 'AKKIEELDGLKIYLDDDTWVLFRPSGNAPEFRVFAEARSKERAKELVGEGVKDVQTLIHSSHSSHP' A
#
# COMPACT_ATOMS: atom_id res chain seq x y z
N ALA A 1 -0.03 15.36 -12.50
CA ALA A 1 0.72 14.10 -12.31
C ALA A 1 0.36 13.55 -10.93
N LYS A 2 0.22 12.22 -10.76
CA LYS A 2 0.03 11.65 -9.42
C LYS A 2 1.28 11.93 -8.60
N LYS A 3 1.11 12.46 -7.38
CA LYS A 3 2.23 12.74 -6.47
C LYS A 3 2.62 11.45 -5.76
N ILE A 4 3.92 11.20 -5.67
CA ILE A 4 4.51 10.04 -4.99
C ILE A 4 5.56 10.54 -4.00
N GLU A 5 5.60 9.95 -2.80
CA GLU A 5 6.63 10.19 -1.79
C GLU A 5 7.22 8.85 -1.33
N GLU A 6 8.55 8.77 -1.22
CA GLU A 6 9.28 7.51 -0.95
C GLU A 6 10.09 7.53 0.37
N LEU A 7 9.82 8.51 1.24
CA LEU A 7 10.64 8.75 2.45
C LEU A 7 10.45 7.68 3.55
N ASP A 8 9.23 7.19 3.77
CA ASP A 8 8.91 6.19 4.80
C ASP A 8 7.96 5.13 4.23
N GLY A 9 8.45 4.41 3.23
CA GLY A 9 7.64 3.56 2.36
C GLY A 9 7.18 4.32 1.12
N LEU A 10 6.19 3.79 0.41
CA LEU A 10 5.66 4.34 -0.83
C LEU A 10 4.29 4.98 -0.57
N LYS A 11 4.23 6.31 -0.53
CA LYS A 11 2.97 7.06 -0.43
C LYS A 11 2.54 7.54 -1.81
N ILE A 12 1.33 7.20 -2.22
CA ILE A 12 0.75 7.57 -3.52
C ILE A 12 -0.48 8.43 -3.24
N TYR A 13 -0.48 9.65 -3.76
CA TYR A 13 -1.65 10.53 -3.73
C TYR A 13 -2.50 10.26 -4.98
N LEU A 14 -3.76 9.90 -4.76
CA LEU A 14 -4.73 9.64 -5.82
C LEU A 14 -5.43 10.93 -6.25
N ASP A 15 -5.70 11.81 -5.28
CA ASP A 15 -6.19 13.18 -5.41
C ASP A 15 -5.79 13.99 -4.16
N ASP A 16 -6.34 15.19 -4.00
CA ASP A 16 -5.96 16.13 -2.93
C ASP A 16 -6.28 15.61 -1.51
N ASP A 17 -7.32 14.76 -1.36
CA ASP A 17 -7.79 14.27 -0.06
C ASP A 17 -7.72 12.73 0.06
N THR A 18 -7.08 12.07 -0.91
CA THR A 18 -7.03 10.61 -0.99
C THR A 18 -5.62 10.13 -1.27
N TRP A 19 -5.12 9.27 -0.40
CA TRP A 19 -3.79 8.66 -0.56
C TRP A 19 -3.73 7.25 0.00
N VAL A 20 -2.72 6.49 -0.45
CA VAL A 20 -2.37 5.17 0.06
C VAL A 20 -0.89 5.16 0.41
N LEU A 21 -0.52 4.58 1.55
CA LEU A 21 0.86 4.40 2.01
C LEU A 21 1.16 2.91 2.20
N PHE A 22 2.17 2.44 1.50
CA PHE A 22 2.73 1.10 1.61
C PHE A 22 4.02 1.16 2.41
N ARG A 23 4.10 0.47 3.54
CA ARG A 23 5.26 0.58 4.44
C ARG A 23 5.71 -0.79 4.95
N PRO A 24 6.94 -1.23 4.63
CA PRO A 24 7.53 -2.39 5.30
C PRO A 24 7.87 -2.02 6.75
N SER A 25 7.68 -2.97 7.67
CA SER A 25 8.11 -2.79 9.06
C SER A 25 9.63 -3.01 9.17
N GLY A 26 10.34 -2.11 9.84
CA GLY A 26 11.78 -2.23 10.05
C GLY A 26 12.19 -3.19 11.16
N ASN A 27 11.25 -3.63 12.00
CA ASN A 27 11.52 -4.42 13.21
C ASN A 27 10.70 -5.71 13.31
N ALA A 28 9.85 -6.02 12.32
CA ALA A 28 9.03 -7.22 12.29
C ALA A 28 8.82 -7.66 10.83
N PRO A 29 8.57 -8.96 10.56
CA PRO A 29 8.22 -9.45 9.23
C PRO A 29 6.77 -9.09 8.87
N GLU A 30 6.47 -7.80 8.85
CA GLU A 30 5.14 -7.25 8.62
C GLU A 30 5.19 -6.19 7.52
N PHE A 31 4.14 -6.15 6.69
CA PHE A 31 3.91 -5.09 5.73
C PHE A 31 2.61 -4.36 6.08
N ARG A 32 2.65 -3.02 6.07
CA ARG A 32 1.52 -2.17 6.48
C ARG A 32 1.00 -1.38 5.29
N VAL A 33 -0.33 -1.28 5.22
CA VAL A 33 -1.04 -0.46 4.23
C VAL A 33 -1.95 0.49 4.98
N PHE A 34 -1.82 1.78 4.70
CA PHE A 34 -2.68 2.83 5.23
C PHE A 34 -3.35 3.55 4.07
N ALA A 35 -4.58 4.01 4.27
CA ALA A 35 -5.25 4.87 3.31
C ALA A 35 -6.08 5.94 4.00
N GLU A 36 -6.18 7.08 3.33
CA GLU A 36 -7.07 8.17 3.69
C GLU A 36 -7.97 8.47 2.49
N ALA A 37 -9.22 8.77 2.75
CA ALA A 37 -10.22 9.14 1.75
C ALA A 37 -11.35 9.92 2.44
N ARG A 38 -12.17 10.60 1.63
CA ARG A 38 -13.33 11.36 2.11
C ARG A 38 -14.44 10.52 2.76
N SER A 39 -14.45 9.20 2.54
CA SER A 39 -15.39 8.29 3.21
C SER A 39 -14.66 7.10 3.81
N LYS A 40 -15.22 6.58 4.92
CA LYS A 40 -14.69 5.41 5.61
C LYS A 40 -14.74 4.17 4.72
N GLU A 41 -15.77 4.07 3.90
CA GLU A 41 -15.98 2.98 2.94
C GLU A 41 -14.85 2.99 1.91
N ARG A 42 -14.54 4.16 1.32
CA ARG A 42 -13.47 4.27 0.33
C ARG A 42 -12.09 4.00 0.94
N ALA A 43 -11.83 4.50 2.15
CA ALA A 43 -10.57 4.21 2.85
C ALA A 43 -10.39 2.70 3.10
N LYS A 44 -11.46 1.99 3.48
CA LYS A 44 -11.44 0.53 3.65
C LYS A 44 -11.19 -0.22 2.34
N GLU A 45 -11.84 0.20 1.25
CA GLU A 45 -11.60 -0.36 -0.07
C GLU A 45 -10.13 -0.22 -0.49
N LEU A 46 -9.56 0.98 -0.34
CA LEU A 46 -8.17 1.27 -0.69
C LEU A 46 -7.18 0.42 0.11
N VAL A 47 -7.40 0.24 1.41
CA VAL A 47 -6.57 -0.66 2.22
C VAL A 47 -6.71 -2.11 1.72
N GLY A 48 -7.93 -2.57 1.43
CA GLY A 48 -8.16 -3.92 0.92
C GLY A 48 -7.49 -4.18 -0.43
N GLU A 49 -7.63 -3.24 -1.37
CA GLU A 49 -6.95 -3.24 -2.67
C GLU A 49 -5.42 -3.30 -2.48
N GLY A 50 -4.87 -2.39 -1.69
CA GLY A 50 -3.42 -2.33 -1.46
C GLY A 50 -2.85 -3.57 -0.78
N VAL A 51 -3.56 -4.16 0.19
CA VAL A 51 -3.14 -5.42 0.83
C VAL A 51 -3.13 -6.56 -0.19
N LYS A 52 -4.14 -6.64 -1.05
CA LYS A 52 -4.21 -7.68 -2.10
C LYS A 52 -3.07 -7.54 -3.12
N ASP A 53 -2.73 -6.31 -3.50
CA ASP A 53 -1.62 -6.05 -4.42
C ASP A 53 -0.29 -6.50 -3.81
N VAL A 54 -0.02 -6.10 -2.57
CA VAL A 54 1.18 -6.52 -1.83
C VAL A 54 1.26 -8.04 -1.71
N GLN A 55 0.15 -8.69 -1.30
CA GLN A 55 0.09 -10.14 -1.21
C GLN A 55 0.38 -10.79 -2.57
N THR A 56 -0.25 -10.32 -3.65
CA THR A 56 -0.04 -10.86 -4.99
C THR A 56 1.44 -10.76 -5.41
N LEU A 57 2.05 -9.60 -5.19
CA LEU A 57 3.46 -9.36 -5.51
C LEU A 57 4.40 -10.25 -4.70
N ILE A 58 4.21 -10.35 -3.38
CA ILE A 58 5.04 -11.20 -2.51
C ILE A 58 4.91 -12.68 -2.89
N HIS A 59 3.71 -13.19 -3.14
CA HIS A 59 3.50 -14.59 -3.53
C HIS A 59 4.07 -14.89 -4.93
N SER A 60 3.90 -13.98 -5.90
CA SER A 60 4.48 -14.13 -7.25
C SER A 60 6.01 -14.10 -7.25
N SER A 61 6.63 -13.47 -6.25
CA SER A 61 8.09 -13.43 -6.09
C SER A 61 8.67 -14.75 -5.55
N HIS A 62 7.84 -15.62 -4.96
CA HIS A 62 8.25 -16.91 -4.41
C HIS A 62 8.09 -18.10 -5.36
N SER A 63 7.38 -17.95 -6.49
CA SER A 63 7.20 -19.03 -7.49
C SER A 63 8.34 -19.12 -8.53
N SER A 64 9.42 -18.37 -8.35
CA SER A 64 10.56 -18.30 -9.29
C SER A 64 11.91 -18.70 -8.69
N HIS A 65 11.95 -19.37 -7.54
CA HIS A 65 13.16 -20.00 -7.02
C HIS A 65 13.01 -21.54 -7.06
N PRO A 66 13.78 -22.26 -7.90
CA PRO A 66 13.93 -23.72 -7.80
C PRO A 66 14.71 -24.14 -6.54
#